data_AF-A0A8H4XD25-F1
#
_entry.id   AF-A0A8H4XD25-F1
#
_cell.length_a   1.000
_cell.length_b   1.000
_cell.length_c   1.000
_cell.angle_alpha   90.00
_cell.angle_beta   90.00
_cell.angle_gamma   90.00
#
_symmetry.space_group_name_H-M   'P 1'
#
loop_
_entity.id
_entity.type
_entity.pdbx_description
1 polymer ?
#
loop_
_entity_poly.entity_id
_entity_poly.type
_entity_poly.pdbx_seq_one_letter_code
_entity_poly.pdbx_strand_id
1 'polypeptide(L)'
;MLIAENPTFRHGLSELLAAYLKHLQLNPLRTKMMASASISTMTELLSSYLAYSRPGYGPTVTSRVPKMAIYGGCISAPLSHFLMTTLQRMLKGRTGSGAKLLQALLTYLMVLPIQNAVYLSSMAVIAGANTLQQVRATLHAGLVPMTKVTWAVHPVITALTENVIPPKFRVLFLNLFGLCISTYFNTRAKKRRIAAAREQAELESSSKNE
;
A
#
# COMPACT_ATOMS: atom_id res chain seq x y z
N MET A 1 -22.23 12.00 -13.15
CA MET A 1 -23.16 12.02 -12.00
C MET A 1 -24.39 11.10 -12.18
N LEU A 2 -24.62 10.50 -13.37
CA LEU A 2 -25.83 9.70 -13.69
C LEU A 2 -25.76 8.18 -13.44
N ILE A 3 -24.59 7.60 -13.13
CA ILE A 3 -24.45 6.13 -12.97
C ILE A 3 -24.90 5.67 -11.57
N ALA A 4 -24.85 6.56 -10.57
CA ALA A 4 -25.12 6.22 -9.18
C ALA A 4 -26.62 6.10 -8.84
N GLU A 5 -27.55 6.47 -9.73
CA GLU A 5 -29.01 6.41 -9.50
C GLU A 5 -29.68 5.14 -10.05
N ASN A 6 -28.96 4.30 -10.78
CA ASN A 6 -29.54 3.12 -11.38
C ASN A 6 -29.80 2.01 -10.32
N PRO A 7 -31.06 1.61 -10.07
CA PRO A 7 -31.42 0.72 -8.96
C PRO A 7 -30.85 -0.70 -9.09
N THR A 8 -30.66 -1.21 -10.33
CA THR A 8 -30.00 -2.50 -10.58
C THR A 8 -28.50 -2.43 -10.33
N PHE A 9 -27.85 -1.31 -10.65
CA PHE A 9 -26.44 -1.08 -10.32
C PHE A 9 -26.22 -1.00 -8.81
N ARG A 10 -27.12 -0.33 -8.08
CA ARG A 10 -27.10 -0.30 -6.60
C ARG A 10 -27.29 -1.69 -5.98
N HIS A 11 -28.22 -2.50 -6.51
CA HIS A 11 -28.42 -3.87 -6.05
C HIS A 11 -27.20 -4.74 -6.32
N GLY A 12 -26.65 -4.73 -7.54
CA GLY A 12 -25.46 -5.51 -7.88
C GLY A 12 -24.22 -5.12 -7.05
N LEU A 13 -24.01 -3.82 -6.79
CA LEU A 13 -22.95 -3.36 -5.87
C LEU A 13 -23.18 -3.83 -4.43
N SER A 14 -24.43 -3.85 -3.97
CA SER A 14 -24.78 -4.31 -2.63
C SER A 14 -24.57 -5.82 -2.47
N GLU A 15 -24.86 -6.61 -3.50
CA GLU A 15 -24.63 -8.06 -3.53
C GLU A 15 -23.15 -8.41 -3.59
N LEU A 16 -22.39 -7.73 -4.46
CA LEU A 16 -20.93 -7.88 -4.52
C LEU A 16 -20.26 -7.50 -3.21
N LEU A 17 -20.72 -6.42 -2.57
CA LEU A 17 -20.23 -6.02 -1.26
C LEU A 17 -20.59 -7.05 -0.19
N ALA A 18 -21.83 -7.56 -0.18
CA ALA A 18 -22.25 -8.59 0.75
C ALA A 18 -21.44 -9.88 0.57
N ALA A 19 -21.19 -10.29 -0.68
CA ALA A 19 -20.35 -11.43 -1.01
C ALA A 19 -18.89 -11.22 -0.57
N TYR A 20 -18.33 -10.03 -0.77
CA TYR A 20 -16.99 -9.68 -0.29
C TYR A 20 -16.90 -9.75 1.24
N LEU A 21 -17.85 -9.12 1.95
CA LEU A 21 -17.90 -9.12 3.41
C LEU A 21 -18.07 -10.55 3.97
N LYS A 22 -18.91 -11.37 3.33
CA LYS A 22 -19.08 -12.79 3.66
C LYS A 22 -17.77 -13.56 3.52
N HIS A 23 -17.06 -13.40 2.40
CA HIS A 23 -15.77 -14.07 2.19
C HIS A 23 -14.67 -13.54 3.12
N LEU A 24 -14.72 -12.27 3.51
CA LEU A 24 -13.80 -11.69 4.47
C LEU A 24 -13.95 -12.32 5.87
N GLN A 25 -15.17 -12.66 6.26
CA GLN A 25 -15.45 -13.35 7.53
C GLN A 25 -15.10 -14.84 7.47
N LEU A 26 -15.46 -15.52 6.38
CA LEU A 26 -15.27 -16.98 6.24
C LEU A 26 -13.83 -17.38 5.95
N ASN A 27 -13.12 -16.61 5.13
CA ASN A 27 -11.76 -16.92 4.68
C ASN A 27 -10.86 -15.68 4.76
N PRO A 28 -10.58 -15.16 5.97
CA PRO A 28 -9.99 -13.85 6.17
C PRO A 28 -8.61 -13.69 5.51
N LEU A 29 -7.77 -14.72 5.56
CA LEU A 29 -6.43 -14.65 4.93
C LEU A 29 -6.53 -14.62 3.41
N ARG A 30 -7.26 -15.56 2.79
CA ARG A 30 -7.39 -15.65 1.32
C ARG A 30 -7.98 -14.37 0.73
N THR A 31 -9.04 -13.85 1.35
CA THR A 31 -9.69 -12.62 0.91
C THR A 31 -8.76 -11.41 1.01
N LYS A 32 -7.97 -11.31 2.09
CA LYS A 32 -6.96 -10.25 2.24
C LYS A 32 -5.85 -10.36 1.19
N MET A 33 -5.39 -11.58 0.89
CA MET A 33 -4.39 -11.81 -0.15
C MET A 33 -4.89 -11.37 -1.52
N MET A 34 -6.09 -11.79 -1.93
CA MET A 34 -6.68 -11.39 -3.22
C MET A 34 -6.93 -9.88 -3.30
N ALA A 35 -7.47 -9.28 -2.24
CA ALA A 35 -7.69 -7.84 -2.18
C ALA A 35 -6.38 -7.06 -2.29
N SER A 36 -5.35 -7.47 -1.54
CA SER A 36 -4.04 -6.82 -1.54
C SER A 36 -3.31 -6.97 -2.88
N ALA A 37 -3.41 -8.14 -3.53
CA ALA A 37 -2.89 -8.35 -4.88
C ALA A 37 -3.57 -7.40 -5.89
N SER A 38 -4.89 -7.28 -5.81
CA SER A 38 -5.69 -6.39 -6.67
C SER A 38 -5.33 -4.92 -6.46
N ILE A 39 -5.25 -4.48 -5.19
CA ILE A 39 -4.89 -3.11 -4.83
C ILE A 39 -3.47 -2.78 -5.29
N SER A 40 -2.51 -3.69 -5.10
CA SER A 40 -1.11 -3.47 -5.49
C SER A 40 -0.97 -3.40 -7.02
N THR A 41 -1.70 -4.26 -7.74
CA THR A 41 -1.80 -4.21 -9.21
C THR A 41 -2.37 -2.87 -9.68
N MET A 42 -3.49 -2.45 -9.11
CA MET A 42 -4.14 -1.18 -9.44
C MET A 42 -3.23 0.02 -9.13
N THR A 43 -2.54 -0.01 -8.00
CA THR A 43 -1.55 1.00 -7.59
C THR A 43 -0.43 1.12 -8.63
N GLU A 44 0.10 0.00 -9.13
CA GLU A 44 1.17 0.02 -10.11
C GLU A 44 0.71 0.56 -11.46
N LEU A 45 -0.48 0.19 -11.91
CA LEU A 45 -1.07 0.69 -13.15
C LEU A 45 -1.32 2.20 -13.07
N LEU A 46 -2.00 2.66 -12.01
CA LEU A 46 -2.32 4.09 -11.82
C LEU A 46 -1.06 4.92 -11.62
N SER A 47 -0.10 4.45 -10.81
CA SER A 47 1.14 5.21 -10.58
C SER A 47 2.04 5.25 -11.80
N SER A 48 2.05 4.20 -12.63
CA SER A 48 2.75 4.22 -13.91
C SER A 48 2.10 5.21 -14.86
N TYR A 49 0.77 5.17 -14.97
CA TYR A 49 0.03 6.15 -15.76
C TYR A 49 0.39 7.58 -15.34
N LEU A 50 0.19 7.94 -14.07
CA LEU A 50 0.43 9.29 -13.57
C LEU A 50 1.90 9.75 -13.59
N ALA A 51 2.86 8.81 -13.58
CA ALA A 51 4.28 9.13 -13.63
C ALA A 51 4.80 9.26 -15.07
N TYR A 52 4.30 8.44 -16.00
CA TYR A 52 4.79 8.35 -17.38
C TYR A 52 3.90 9.05 -18.41
N SER A 53 2.72 9.58 -18.04
CA SER A 53 1.82 10.29 -18.96
C SER A 53 2.59 11.31 -19.81
N ARG A 54 2.93 10.89 -21.02
CA ARG A 54 3.21 11.71 -22.20
C ARG A 54 1.90 11.80 -22.97
N PRO A 55 1.58 12.92 -23.65
CA PRO A 55 0.43 12.98 -24.54
C PRO A 55 0.49 11.80 -25.53
N GLY A 56 -0.52 10.93 -25.54
CA GLY A 56 -0.66 9.82 -26.50
C GLY A 56 -0.21 8.41 -26.06
N TYR A 57 0.33 8.21 -24.86
CA TYR A 57 0.69 6.87 -24.35
C TYR A 57 -0.14 6.47 -23.12
N GLY A 58 -0.86 5.34 -23.22
CA GLY A 58 -1.69 4.77 -22.15
C GLY A 58 -0.88 4.06 -21.06
N PRO A 59 -1.55 3.54 -20.00
CA PRO A 59 -0.90 2.81 -18.93
C PRO A 59 -0.20 1.57 -19.47
N THR A 60 1.14 1.59 -19.55
CA THR A 60 1.91 0.44 -19.99
C THR A 60 1.88 -0.64 -18.91
N VAL A 61 1.30 -1.79 -19.21
CA VAL A 61 1.46 -3.00 -18.40
C VAL A 61 2.93 -3.39 -18.46
N THR A 62 3.67 -3.13 -17.39
CA THR A 62 5.10 -3.45 -17.30
C THR A 62 5.31 -4.77 -16.57
N SER A 63 6.53 -5.31 -16.66
CA SER A 63 6.95 -6.47 -15.85
C SER A 63 6.88 -6.25 -14.34
N ARG A 64 6.62 -5.02 -13.87
CA ARG A 64 6.36 -4.71 -12.45
C ARG A 64 4.95 -5.07 -12.00
N VAL A 65 3.97 -5.12 -12.91
CA VAL A 65 2.58 -5.40 -12.53
C VAL A 65 2.42 -6.78 -11.89
N PRO A 66 2.93 -7.89 -12.48
CA PRO A 66 2.88 -9.20 -11.82
C PRO A 66 3.66 -9.23 -10.50
N LYS A 67 4.81 -8.55 -10.44
CA LYS A 67 5.62 -8.47 -9.21
C LYS A 67 4.87 -7.75 -8.08
N MET A 68 4.09 -6.72 -8.42
CA MET A 68 3.25 -5.99 -7.46
C MET A 68 2.06 -6.82 -7.01
N ALA A 69 1.45 -7.60 -7.89
CA ALA A 69 0.41 -8.56 -7.53
C ALA A 69 0.94 -9.59 -6.51
N ILE A 70 2.12 -10.17 -6.79
CA ILE A 70 2.81 -11.11 -5.89
C ILE A 70 3.16 -10.45 -4.57
N TYR A 71 3.71 -9.23 -4.60
CA TYR A 71 4.00 -8.48 -3.37
C TYR A 71 2.74 -8.29 -2.52
N GLY A 72 1.65 -7.80 -3.12
CA GLY A 72 0.40 -7.57 -2.41
C GLY A 72 -0.16 -8.87 -1.81
N GLY A 73 -0.27 -9.92 -2.62
CA GLY A 73 -0.94 -11.16 -2.24
C GLY A 73 -0.09 -12.09 -1.39
N CYS A 74 1.19 -12.27 -1.70
CA CYS A 74 2.04 -13.29 -1.09
C CYS A 74 2.99 -12.74 -0.01
N ILE A 75 3.23 -11.42 0.02
CA ILE A 75 4.16 -10.81 0.98
C ILE A 75 3.40 -9.91 1.96
N SER A 76 2.78 -8.84 1.45
CA SER A 76 2.18 -7.79 2.26
C SER A 76 1.00 -8.29 3.10
N ALA A 77 0.02 -8.94 2.48
CA ALA A 77 -1.17 -9.42 3.19
C ALA A 77 -0.85 -10.52 4.23
N PRO A 78 -0.06 -11.56 3.93
CA PRO A 78 0.31 -12.57 4.91
C PRO A 78 1.11 -12.00 6.08
N LEU A 79 2.08 -11.12 5.81
CA LEU A 79 2.87 -10.46 6.85
C LEU A 79 1.98 -9.62 7.78
N SER A 80 1.14 -8.77 7.21
CA SER A 80 0.24 -7.91 7.99
C SER A 80 -0.73 -8.73 8.82
N HIS A 81 -1.29 -9.81 8.24
CA HIS A 81 -2.17 -10.72 8.96
C HIS A 81 -1.45 -11.41 10.12
N PHE A 82 -0.24 -11.91 9.91
CA PHE A 82 0.54 -12.59 10.93
C PHE A 82 0.93 -11.66 12.08
N LEU A 83 1.47 -10.48 11.77
CA LEU A 83 1.87 -9.48 12.77
C LEU A 83 0.68 -9.04 13.62
N MET A 84 -0.44 -8.70 12.99
CA MET A 84 -1.63 -8.25 13.71
C MET A 84 -2.25 -9.39 14.54
N THR A 85 -2.30 -10.60 14.01
CA THR A 85 -2.81 -11.76 14.75
C THR A 85 -1.93 -12.08 15.96
N THR A 86 -0.60 -12.00 15.80
CA THR A 86 0.36 -12.22 16.90
C THR A 86 0.18 -11.16 17.98
N LEU A 87 0.09 -9.88 17.60
CA LEU A 87 -0.17 -8.79 18.52
C LEU A 87 -1.49 -8.98 19.29
N GLN A 88 -2.56 -9.34 18.59
CA GLN A 88 -3.87 -9.62 19.21
C GLN A 88 -3.82 -10.81 20.17
N ARG A 89 -3.05 -11.86 19.85
CA ARG A 89 -2.85 -13.00 20.76
C ARG A 89 -2.07 -12.60 22.02
N MET A 90 -1.03 -11.77 21.89
CA MET A 90 -0.25 -11.26 23.03
C MET A 90 -1.08 -10.42 24.00
N LEU A 91 -2.12 -9.76 23.50
CA LEU A 91 -3.01 -8.91 24.29
C LEU A 91 -4.33 -9.60 24.67
N LYS A 92 -4.49 -10.88 24.34
CA LYS A 92 -5.69 -11.65 24.65
C LYS A 92 -5.93 -11.64 26.16
N GLY A 93 -7.14 -11.31 26.58
CA GLY A 93 -7.52 -11.21 27.99
C GLY A 93 -7.23 -9.87 28.65
N ARG A 94 -6.54 -8.93 27.97
CA ARG A 94 -6.41 -7.55 28.46
C ARG A 94 -7.56 -6.70 27.92
N THR A 95 -8.42 -6.20 28.80
CA THR A 95 -9.54 -5.32 28.45
C THR A 95 -9.34 -3.92 29.03
N GLY A 96 -9.99 -2.91 28.43
CA GLY A 96 -9.93 -1.52 28.88
C GLY A 96 -9.01 -0.59 28.07
N SER A 97 -8.98 0.69 28.47
CA SER A 97 -8.27 1.75 27.74
C SER A 97 -6.76 1.57 27.73
N GLY A 98 -6.17 1.03 28.80
CA GLY A 98 -4.74 0.71 28.87
C GLY A 98 -4.33 -0.36 27.87
N ALA A 99 -5.17 -1.39 27.65
CA ALA A 99 -4.92 -2.42 26.65
C ALA A 99 -4.97 -1.87 25.22
N LYS A 100 -5.92 -0.95 24.94
CA LYS A 100 -5.99 -0.24 23.65
C LYS A 100 -4.76 0.64 23.41
N LEU A 101 -4.31 1.37 24.42
CA LEU A 101 -3.09 2.18 24.33
C LEU A 101 -1.86 1.31 24.07
N LEU A 102 -1.70 0.21 24.80
CA LEU A 102 -0.60 -0.72 24.59
C LEU A 102 -0.64 -1.35 23.19
N GLN A 103 -1.83 -1.72 22.71
CA GLN A 103 -2.01 -2.22 21.35
C GLN A 103 -1.59 -1.18 20.31
N ALA A 104 -1.98 0.08 20.51
CA ALA A 104 -1.57 1.18 19.63
C ALA A 104 -0.05 1.34 19.65
N LEU A 105 0.58 1.43 20.84
CA LEU A 105 2.03 1.58 20.97
C LEU A 105 2.81 0.45 20.29
N LEU A 106 2.43 -0.80 20.52
CA LEU A 106 3.05 -1.95 19.86
C LEU A 106 2.84 -1.93 18.34
N THR A 107 1.68 -1.44 17.89
CA THR A 107 1.44 -1.24 16.46
C THR A 107 2.42 -0.21 15.89
N TYR A 108 2.58 0.95 16.54
CA TYR A 108 3.46 2.02 16.10
C TYR A 108 4.95 1.66 16.14
N LEU A 109 5.38 0.93 17.18
CA LEU A 109 6.79 0.67 17.46
C LEU A 109 7.31 -0.63 16.84
N MET A 110 6.45 -1.61 16.60
CA MET A 110 6.87 -2.91 16.05
C MET A 110 6.23 -3.18 14.68
N VAL A 111 4.89 -3.14 14.62
CA VAL A 111 4.16 -3.59 13.42
C VAL A 111 4.38 -2.66 12.22
N LEU A 112 4.30 -1.33 12.42
CA LEU A 112 4.50 -0.37 11.33
C LEU A 112 5.96 -0.35 10.81
N PRO A 113 7.01 -0.31 11.66
CA PRO A 113 8.39 -0.32 11.18
C PRO A 113 8.75 -1.61 10.42
N ILE A 114 8.30 -2.77 10.89
CA ILE A 114 8.52 -4.05 10.19
C ILE A 114 7.84 -4.03 8.82
N GLN A 115 6.58 -3.59 8.73
CA GLN A 115 5.88 -3.50 7.46
C GLN A 115 6.55 -2.51 6.49
N ASN A 116 6.99 -1.35 6.99
CA ASN A 116 7.71 -0.36 6.19
C ASN A 116 9.05 -0.90 5.67
N ALA A 117 9.81 -1.62 6.51
CA ALA A 117 11.06 -2.24 6.10
C ALA A 117 10.84 -3.30 5.03
N VAL A 118 9.85 -4.17 5.19
CA VAL A 118 9.53 -5.18 4.16
C VAL A 118 9.05 -4.52 2.88
N TYR A 119 8.19 -3.50 2.96
CA TYR A 119 7.76 -2.72 1.79
C TYR A 119 8.95 -2.14 1.04
N LEU A 120 9.83 -1.40 1.71
CA LEU A 120 11.00 -0.77 1.08
C LEU A 120 11.95 -1.80 0.48
N SER A 121 12.16 -2.93 1.16
CA SER A 121 12.97 -4.04 0.64
C SER A 121 12.37 -4.62 -0.63
N SER A 122 11.06 -4.91 -0.63
CA SER A 122 10.35 -5.40 -1.82
C SER A 122 10.39 -4.37 -2.94
N MET A 123 10.20 -3.08 -2.64
CA MET A 123 10.26 -2.03 -3.66
C MET A 123 11.65 -1.89 -4.28
N ALA A 124 12.73 -2.10 -3.51
CA ALA A 124 14.08 -2.12 -4.03
C ALA A 124 14.27 -3.27 -5.03
N VAL A 125 13.86 -4.49 -4.66
CA VAL A 125 13.96 -5.68 -5.53
C VAL A 125 13.10 -5.53 -6.77
N ILE A 126 11.86 -5.04 -6.65
CA ILE A 126 10.97 -4.79 -7.79
C ILE A 126 11.52 -3.72 -8.72
N ALA A 127 12.25 -2.75 -8.16
CA ALA A 127 12.93 -1.72 -8.94
C ALA A 127 14.15 -2.23 -9.71
N GLY A 128 14.68 -3.41 -9.36
CA GLY A 128 15.82 -4.03 -10.00
C GLY A 128 17.06 -4.17 -9.11
N ALA A 129 16.95 -3.92 -7.80
CA ALA A 129 18.07 -4.16 -6.89
C ALA A 129 18.43 -5.66 -6.88
N ASN A 130 19.69 -5.96 -7.20
CA ASN A 130 20.25 -7.30 -7.30
C ASN A 130 21.26 -7.62 -6.19
N THR A 131 21.62 -6.65 -5.34
CA THR A 131 22.53 -6.86 -4.20
C THR A 131 21.92 -6.45 -2.87
N LEU A 132 22.33 -7.12 -1.79
CA LEU A 132 21.91 -6.77 -0.43
C LEU A 132 22.32 -5.34 -0.04
N GLN A 133 23.42 -4.83 -0.58
CA GLN A 133 23.89 -3.47 -0.32
C GLN A 133 22.91 -2.42 -0.89
N GLN A 134 22.39 -2.62 -2.11
CA GLN A 134 21.39 -1.72 -2.71
C GLN A 134 20.07 -1.72 -1.92
N VAL A 135 19.64 -2.90 -1.44
CA VAL A 135 18.46 -3.01 -0.59
C VAL A 135 18.67 -2.29 0.74
N ARG A 136 19.83 -2.52 1.39
CA ARG A 136 20.19 -1.83 2.65
C ARG A 136 20.28 -0.32 2.48
N ALA A 137 20.84 0.17 1.38
CA ALA A 137 20.90 1.60 1.08
C ALA A 137 19.49 2.20 0.95
N THR A 138 18.59 1.49 0.25
CA THR A 138 17.18 1.90 0.13
C THR A 138 16.48 1.94 1.48
N LEU A 139 16.72 0.94 2.33
CA LEU A 139 16.18 0.90 3.69
C LEU A 139 16.70 2.05 4.54
N HIS A 140 18.00 2.27 4.56
CA HIS A 140 18.62 3.32 5.37
C HIS A 140 18.10 4.70 4.96
N ALA A 141 17.99 4.95 3.65
CA ALA A 141 17.46 6.21 3.13
C ALA A 141 15.95 6.38 3.34
N GLY A 142 15.17 5.29 3.30
CA GLY A 142 13.72 5.34 3.24
C GLY A 142 12.99 5.07 4.56
N LEU A 143 13.56 4.28 5.47
CA LEU A 143 12.80 3.70 6.58
C LEU A 143 12.34 4.76 7.59
N VAL A 144 13.25 5.64 8.02
CA VAL A 144 12.93 6.73 8.95
C VAL A 144 11.91 7.71 8.35
N PRO A 145 12.13 8.31 7.15
CA PRO A 145 11.16 9.25 6.60
C PRO A 145 9.80 8.58 6.31
N MET A 146 9.79 7.33 5.83
CA MET A 146 8.55 6.59 5.61
C MET A 146 7.80 6.36 6.93
N THR A 147 8.50 5.95 7.98
CA THR A 147 7.89 5.68 9.30
C THR A 147 7.33 6.94 9.93
N LYS A 148 8.02 8.09 9.84
CA LYS A 148 7.50 9.39 10.30
C LYS A 148 6.18 9.75 9.62
N VAL A 149 6.11 9.57 8.30
CA VAL A 149 4.88 9.82 7.54
C VAL A 149 3.77 8.85 7.94
N THR A 150 4.08 7.55 8.04
CA THR A 150 3.10 6.54 8.48
C THR A 150 2.56 6.89 9.87
N TRP A 151 3.42 7.30 10.81
CA TRP A 151 3.01 7.71 12.15
C TRP A 151 2.11 8.94 12.16
N ALA A 152 2.34 9.92 11.28
CA ALA A 152 1.48 11.10 11.17
C ALA A 152 0.11 10.75 10.55
N VAL A 153 0.08 9.88 9.54
CA VAL A 153 -1.15 9.53 8.81
C VAL A 153 -2.02 8.56 9.60
N HIS A 154 -1.41 7.60 10.33
CA HIS A 154 -2.14 6.53 11.02
C HIS A 154 -3.22 7.01 12.03
N PRO A 155 -2.98 8.00 12.92
CA PRO A 155 -4.00 8.46 13.86
C PRO A 155 -5.14 9.17 13.13
N VAL A 156 -4.83 9.93 12.07
CA VAL A 156 -5.84 10.63 11.26
C VAL A 156 -6.78 9.63 10.60
N ILE A 157 -6.24 8.60 9.95
CA ILE A 157 -7.10 7.59 9.31
C ILE A 157 -7.89 6.78 10.32
N THR A 158 -7.29 6.43 11.46
CA THR A 158 -7.98 5.66 12.49
C THR A 158 -9.13 6.48 13.09
N ALA A 159 -8.91 7.77 13.37
CA ALA A 159 -9.95 8.67 13.85
C ALA A 159 -11.09 8.84 12.83
N LEU A 160 -10.77 9.02 11.54
CA LEU A 160 -11.80 9.10 10.49
C LEU A 160 -12.59 7.79 10.36
N THR A 161 -11.89 6.66 10.41
CA THR A 161 -12.52 5.33 10.26
C THR A 161 -13.46 5.02 11.42
N GLU A 162 -13.07 5.36 12.66
CA GLU A 162 -13.89 5.06 13.83
C GLU A 162 -15.06 6.04 14.01
N ASN A 163 -14.86 7.33 13.75
CA ASN A 163 -15.89 8.36 14.00
C ASN A 163 -16.84 8.61 12.83
N VAL A 164 -16.40 8.40 11.58
CA VAL A 164 -17.18 8.77 10.38
C VAL A 164 -17.73 7.55 9.65
N ILE A 165 -16.98 6.44 9.61
CA ILE A 165 -17.30 5.30 8.74
C ILE A 165 -18.04 4.20 9.52
N PRO A 166 -19.25 3.79 9.07
CA PRO A 166 -19.97 2.68 9.69
C PRO A 166 -19.15 1.38 9.68
N PRO A 167 -19.21 0.53 10.72
CA PRO A 167 -18.36 -0.66 10.87
C PRO A 167 -18.31 -1.57 9.64
N LYS A 168 -19.44 -1.77 8.97
CA LYS A 168 -19.56 -2.60 7.76
C LYS A 168 -18.74 -2.10 6.56
N PHE A 169 -18.44 -0.81 6.47
CA PHE A 169 -17.73 -0.20 5.34
C PHE A 169 -16.26 0.11 5.63
N ARG A 170 -15.81 -0.01 6.89
CA ARG A 170 -14.45 0.40 7.30
C ARG A 170 -13.35 -0.28 6.49
N VAL A 171 -13.46 -1.58 6.23
CA VAL A 171 -12.45 -2.33 5.46
C VAL A 171 -12.37 -1.83 4.01
N LEU A 172 -13.52 -1.56 3.39
CA LEU A 172 -13.58 -1.03 2.03
C LEU A 172 -12.96 0.37 1.96
N PHE A 173 -13.32 1.24 2.91
CA PHE A 173 -12.76 2.58 3.03
C PHE A 173 -11.23 2.54 3.18
N LEU A 174 -10.71 1.69 4.08
CA LEU A 174 -9.27 1.54 4.30
C LEU A 174 -8.54 1.04 3.05
N ASN A 175 -9.12 0.11 2.30
CA ASN A 175 -8.56 -0.37 1.04
C ASN A 175 -8.50 0.72 -0.04
N LEU A 176 -9.57 1.51 -0.17
CA LEU A 176 -9.63 2.63 -1.13
C LEU A 176 -8.66 3.75 -0.74
N PHE A 177 -8.63 4.13 0.54
CA PHE A 177 -7.69 5.13 1.02
C PHE A 177 -6.24 4.66 0.84
N GLY A 178 -5.97 3.39 1.18
CA GLY A 178 -4.68 2.74 0.96
C GLY A 178 -4.28 2.82 -0.51
N LEU A 179 -5.17 2.46 -1.44
CA LEU A 179 -4.95 2.59 -2.88
C LEU A 179 -4.57 4.03 -3.28
N CYS A 180 -5.30 5.05 -2.81
CA CYS A 180 -5.02 6.45 -3.13
C CYS A 180 -3.63 6.90 -2.63
N ILE A 181 -3.35 6.65 -1.36
CA ILE A 181 -2.08 7.05 -0.74
C ILE A 181 -0.90 6.28 -1.34
N SER A 182 -1.03 4.96 -1.52
CA SER A 182 0.00 4.14 -2.15
C SER A 182 0.26 4.59 -3.58
N THR A 183 -0.77 4.93 -4.35
CA THR A 183 -0.63 5.47 -5.71
C THR A 183 0.11 6.80 -5.70
N TYR A 184 -0.23 7.72 -4.79
CA TYR A 184 0.45 8.99 -4.65
C TYR A 184 1.95 8.82 -4.36
N PHE A 185 2.30 8.02 -3.35
CA PHE A 185 3.70 7.78 -2.99
C PHE A 185 4.48 7.06 -4.09
N ASN A 186 3.90 6.04 -4.72
CA ASN A 186 4.54 5.34 -5.84
C ASN A 186 4.76 6.26 -7.05
N THR A 187 3.77 7.10 -7.37
CA THR A 187 3.89 8.10 -8.44
C THR A 187 5.02 9.08 -8.14
N ARG A 188 5.07 9.63 -6.92
CA ARG A 188 6.11 10.58 -6.52
C ARG A 188 7.51 9.95 -6.55
N ALA A 189 7.64 8.70 -6.11
CA ALA A 189 8.88 7.95 -6.17
C ALA A 189 9.33 7.70 -7.63
N LYS A 190 8.40 7.33 -8.52
CA LYS A 190 8.68 7.16 -9.96
C LYS A 190 9.13 8.46 -10.61
N LYS A 191 8.41 9.58 -10.37
CA LYS A 191 8.79 10.90 -10.91
C LYS A 191 10.18 11.33 -10.48
N ARG A 192 10.55 11.13 -9.21
CA ARG A 192 11.91 11.43 -8.71
C ARG A 192 12.99 10.62 -9.41
N ARG A 193 12.75 9.33 -9.66
CA ARG A 193 13.71 8.48 -10.40
C ARG A 193 13.88 8.93 -11.85
N ILE A 194 12.77 9.30 -12.51
CA ILE A 194 12.81 9.81 -13.89
C ILE A 194 13.61 11.12 -13.96
N ALA A 195 13.39 12.04 -13.01
CA ALA A 195 14.14 13.29 -12.93
C ALA A 195 15.64 13.05 -12.73
N ALA A 196 16.02 12.22 -11.76
CA ALA A 196 17.43 11.89 -11.51
C ALA A 196 18.11 11.23 -12.72
N ALA A 197 17.40 10.34 -13.44
CA ALA A 197 17.93 9.72 -14.65
C ALA A 197 18.11 10.73 -15.82
N ARG A 198 17.27 11.76 -15.91
CA ARG A 198 17.42 12.83 -16.90
C ARG A 198 18.62 13.71 -16.60
N GLU A 199 18.78 14.12 -15.34
CA GLU A 199 19.93 14.91 -14.88
C GLU A 199 21.25 14.18 -15.16
N GLN A 200 21.31 12.87 -14.90
CA GLN A 200 22.49 12.05 -15.22
C GLN A 200 22.79 12.00 -16.72
N ALA A 201 21.77 11.81 -17.56
CA ALA A 201 21.95 11.78 -19.01
C ALA A 201 22.41 13.14 -19.57
N GLU A 202 21.91 14.25 -19.02
CA GLU A 202 22.33 15.61 -19.38
C GLU A 202 23.81 15.86 -19.01
N LEU A 203 24.23 15.44 -17.82
CA LEU A 203 25.63 15.52 -17.38
C LEU A 203 26.57 14.69 -18.28
N GLU A 204 26.20 13.46 -18.62
CA GLU A 204 26.98 12.59 -19.53
C GLU A 204 27.05 13.14 -20.96
N SER A 205 25.99 13.81 -21.43
CA SER A 205 25.99 14.45 -22.76
C SER A 205 26.87 15.70 -22.80
N SER A 206 26.94 16.45 -21.68
CA SER A 206 27.77 17.64 -21.57
C SER A 206 29.26 17.27 -21.50
N SER A 207 29.60 16.22 -20.74
CA SER A 207 31.00 15.76 -20.61
C SER A 207 31.58 15.09 -21.86
N LYS A 208 30.75 14.74 -22.85
CA LYS A 208 31.18 14.17 -24.14
C LYS A 208 31.41 15.23 -25.22
N ASN A 209 30.90 16.44 -25.00
CA ASN A 209 31.01 17.56 -25.93
C ASN A 209 32.13 18.55 -25.54
N GLU A 210 32.76 18.35 -24.38
CA GLU A 210 34.04 18.94 -23.94
C GLU A 210 35.21 18.01 -24.30
#